data_AF-A0A6G7LQI5-F1
#
_entry.id   AF-A0A6G7LQI5-F1
#
_cell.length_a   1.000
_cell.length_b   1.000
_cell.length_c   1.000
_cell.angle_alpha   90.00
_cell.angle_beta   90.00
_cell.angle_gamma   90.00
#
_symmetry.space_group_name_H-M   'P 1'
#
loop_
_entity.id
_entity.type
_entity.pdbx_description
1 polymer ?
#
loop_
_entity_poly.entity_id
_entity_poly.type
_entity_poly.pdbx_seq_one_letter_code
_entity_poly.pdbx_strand_id
1 'polypeptide(L)'
;MKSKAPVVIGSIFLAYLAFVAVVILFYEPKPEDMSWEDRQAYNQSMISELQLGQTLADVTQTLGRADFSEAKQTEGRSLQVLFYRTHHSKSDGKTTKDECTPLLFEDGQLLAWGEDTYQQYLQQHSPQQVLSKVPAQPE
;
A
#
# COMPACT_ATOMS: atom_id res chain seq x y z
N MET A 1 -32.11 12.61 53.73
CA MET A 1 -30.83 12.92 53.07
C MET A 1 -31.06 12.91 51.56
N LYS A 2 -30.81 14.01 50.83
CA LYS A 2 -30.98 14.02 49.36
C LYS A 2 -29.82 13.25 48.72
N SER A 3 -30.10 12.17 48.01
CA SER A 3 -29.06 11.38 47.34
C SER A 3 -28.45 12.19 46.19
N LYS A 4 -27.12 12.31 46.17
CA LYS A 4 -26.37 12.95 45.08
C LYS A 4 -26.16 12.02 43.87
N ALA A 5 -26.56 10.75 43.98
CA ALA A 5 -26.31 9.73 42.97
C ALA A 5 -26.82 10.10 41.55
N PRO A 6 -28.03 10.68 41.37
CA PRO A 6 -28.49 11.05 40.02
C PRO A 6 -27.62 12.11 39.34
N VAL A 7 -27.12 13.08 40.12
CA VAL A 7 -26.24 14.14 39.61
C VAL A 7 -24.89 13.57 39.20
N VAL A 8 -24.34 12.66 40.00
CA VAL A 8 -23.07 11.97 39.70
C VAL A 8 -23.21 11.14 38.43
N ILE A 9 -24.27 10.34 38.31
CA ILE A 9 -24.54 9.51 37.12
C ILE A 9 -24.71 10.39 35.88
N GLY A 10 -25.51 11.46 35.97
CA GLY A 10 -25.69 12.41 34.87
C GLY A 10 -24.38 13.07 34.44
N SER A 11 -23.51 13.42 35.40
CA SER A 11 -22.21 14.03 35.11
C SER A 11 -21.27 13.05 34.40
N ILE A 12 -21.23 11.79 34.82
CA ILE A 12 -20.41 10.74 34.17
C ILE A 12 -20.91 10.50 32.74
N PHE A 13 -22.23 10.42 32.54
CA PHE A 13 -22.80 10.23 31.22
C PHE A 13 -22.46 11.40 30.28
N LEU A 14 -22.60 12.63 30.76
CA LEU A 14 -22.24 13.83 29.98
C LEU A 14 -20.74 13.85 29.63
N ALA A 15 -19.87 13.47 30.57
CA ALA A 15 -18.44 13.36 30.33
C ALA A 15 -18.11 12.27 29.28
N TYR A 16 -18.80 11.13 29.30
CA TYR A 16 -18.65 10.08 28.30
C TYR A 16 -19.08 10.55 26.90
N LEU A 17 -20.21 11.25 26.78
CA LEU A 17 -20.65 11.81 25.49
C LEU A 17 -19.65 12.85 24.94
N ALA A 18 -19.11 13.72 25.80
CA ALA A 18 -18.08 14.66 25.40
C ALA A 18 -16.81 13.95 24.92
N PHE A 19 -16.40 12.87 25.61
CA PHE A 19 -15.26 12.05 25.19
C PHE A 19 -15.50 11.38 23.83
N VAL A 20 -16.66 10.77 23.61
CA VAL A 20 -17.01 10.14 22.31
C VAL A 20 -17.04 11.20 21.19
N ALA A 21 -17.58 12.39 21.45
CA ALA A 21 -17.58 13.48 20.47
C ALA A 21 -16.14 13.89 20.10
N VAL A 22 -15.23 13.99 21.08
CA VAL A 22 -13.80 14.23 20.81
C VAL A 22 -13.23 13.10 19.95
N VAL A 23 -13.45 11.83 20.30
CA VAL A 23 -12.93 10.70 19.51
C VAL A 23 -13.43 10.77 18.06
N ILE A 24 -14.72 11.00 17.83
CA ILE A 24 -15.28 11.08 16.47
C ILE A 24 -14.71 12.27 15.69
N LEU A 25 -14.45 13.40 16.34
CA LEU A 25 -13.92 14.60 15.67
C LEU A 25 -12.42 14.51 15.35
N PHE A 26 -11.66 13.67 16.04
CA PHE A 26 -10.20 13.59 15.92
C PHE A 26 -9.67 12.24 15.40
N TYR A 27 -10.50 11.20 15.27
CA TYR A 27 -10.08 9.90 14.75
C TYR A 27 -10.09 9.87 13.22
N GLU A 28 -8.91 9.66 12.62
CA GLU A 28 -8.75 9.44 11.18
C GLU A 28 -8.64 7.94 10.89
N PRO A 29 -9.65 7.31 10.27
CA PRO A 29 -9.59 5.89 9.92
C PRO A 29 -8.53 5.65 8.86
N LYS A 30 -7.62 4.70 9.11
CA LYS A 30 -6.58 4.33 8.15
C LYS A 30 -6.94 3.03 7.43
N PRO A 31 -6.50 2.85 6.17
CA PRO A 31 -6.64 1.56 5.47
C PRO A 31 -6.06 0.37 6.25
N GLU A 32 -5.07 0.62 7.10
CA GLU A 32 -4.43 -0.38 7.96
C GLU A 32 -5.32 -0.87 9.11
N ASP A 33 -6.33 -0.10 9.50
CA ASP A 33 -7.27 -0.45 10.58
C ASP A 33 -8.49 -1.23 10.05
N MET A 34 -8.61 -1.37 8.73
CA MET A 34 -9.72 -2.10 8.09
C MET A 34 -9.60 -3.62 8.30
N SER A 35 -10.73 -4.32 8.23
CA SER A 35 -10.74 -5.78 8.11
C SER A 35 -9.96 -6.22 6.87
N TRP A 36 -9.46 -7.45 6.83
CA TRP A 36 -8.67 -7.89 5.69
C TRP A 36 -9.51 -7.97 4.41
N GLU A 37 -10.80 -8.30 4.52
CA GLU A 37 -11.76 -8.31 3.42
C GLU A 37 -11.99 -6.90 2.87
N ASP A 38 -12.24 -5.92 3.75
CA ASP A 38 -12.49 -4.53 3.35
C ASP A 38 -11.24 -3.90 2.76
N ARG A 39 -10.06 -4.12 3.38
CA ARG A 39 -8.78 -3.62 2.89
C ARG A 39 -8.44 -4.17 1.51
N GLN A 40 -8.74 -5.45 1.26
CA GLN A 40 -8.54 -6.07 -0.04
C GLN A 40 -9.41 -5.41 -1.13
N ALA A 41 -10.70 -5.25 -0.86
CA ALA A 41 -11.62 -4.59 -1.79
C ALA A 41 -11.25 -3.12 -2.03
N TYR A 42 -10.86 -2.41 -0.96
CA TYR A 42 -10.35 -1.04 -1.02
C TYR A 42 -9.11 -0.92 -1.90
N ASN A 43 -8.08 -1.76 -1.64
CA ASN A 43 -6.87 -1.78 -2.44
C ASN A 43 -7.17 -2.04 -3.92
N GLN A 44 -8.02 -3.03 -4.22
CA GLN A 44 -8.42 -3.35 -5.60
C GLN A 44 -9.09 -2.16 -6.29
N SER A 45 -10.00 -1.46 -5.61
CA SER A 45 -10.67 -0.26 -6.14
C SER A 45 -9.68 0.87 -6.39
N MET A 46 -8.88 1.23 -5.39
CA MET A 46 -7.94 2.36 -5.48
C MET A 46 -6.83 2.11 -6.49
N ILE A 47 -6.33 0.88 -6.61
CA ILE A 47 -5.33 0.51 -7.62
C ILE A 47 -5.89 0.68 -9.05
N SER A 48 -7.20 0.50 -9.25
CA SER A 48 -7.83 0.71 -10.56
C SER A 48 -7.89 2.18 -10.99
N GLU A 49 -7.74 3.10 -10.04
CA GLU A 49 -7.78 4.55 -10.25
C GLU A 49 -6.38 5.19 -10.31
N LEU A 50 -5.32 4.39 -10.13
CA LEU A 50 -3.94 4.88 -10.17
C LEU A 50 -3.57 5.47 -11.53
N GLN A 51 -2.66 6.44 -11.47
CA GLN A 51 -2.12 7.09 -12.66
C GLN A 51 -0.59 7.01 -12.62
N LEU A 52 0.01 6.73 -13.77
CA LEU A 52 1.46 6.77 -13.92
C LEU A 52 2.00 8.15 -13.53
N GLY A 53 3.17 8.17 -12.90
CA GLY A 53 3.81 9.39 -12.39
C GLY A 53 3.35 9.84 -11.01
N GLN A 54 2.32 9.23 -10.41
CA GLN A 54 1.95 9.50 -9.01
C GLN A 54 3.12 9.24 -8.08
N THR A 55 3.26 10.09 -7.05
CA THR A 55 4.38 9.94 -6.12
C THR A 55 4.15 8.76 -5.17
N LEU A 56 5.24 8.14 -4.72
CA LEU A 56 5.21 7.12 -3.68
C LEU A 56 4.45 7.61 -2.43
N ALA A 57 4.61 8.88 -2.07
CA ALA A 57 3.92 9.49 -0.94
C ALA A 57 2.41 9.54 -1.16
N ASP A 58 1.94 9.97 -2.32
CA ASP A 58 0.50 10.04 -2.63
C ASP A 58 -0.14 8.65 -2.64
N VAL A 59 0.54 7.67 -3.24
CA VAL A 59 0.06 6.29 -3.30
C VAL A 59 0.01 5.67 -1.91
N THR A 60 1.05 5.84 -1.09
CA THR A 60 1.08 5.29 0.28
C THR A 60 0.16 6.02 1.24
N GLN A 61 -0.11 7.31 1.02
CA GLN A 61 -1.14 8.05 1.76
C GLN A 61 -2.54 7.51 1.47
N THR A 62 -2.79 7.09 0.23
CA THR A 62 -4.09 6.57 -0.21
C THR A 62 -4.27 5.11 0.18
N LEU A 63 -3.31 4.24 -0.14
CA LEU A 63 -3.40 2.80 0.08
C LEU A 63 -2.95 2.35 1.48
N GLY A 64 -2.33 3.25 2.25
CA GLY A 64 -1.65 2.91 3.50
C GLY A 64 -0.36 2.13 3.27
N ARG A 65 0.16 1.53 4.34
CA ARG A 65 1.36 0.68 4.29
C ARG A 65 1.15 -0.53 3.38
N ALA A 66 2.15 -0.84 2.56
CA ALA A 66 2.18 -2.05 1.74
C ALA A 66 2.39 -3.32 2.60
N ASP A 67 1.90 -4.46 2.13
CA ASP A 67 2.10 -5.75 2.80
C ASP A 67 3.54 -6.27 2.64
N PHE A 68 4.15 -6.00 1.47
CA PHE A 68 5.57 -6.22 1.22
C PHE A 68 6.18 -5.05 0.46
N SER A 69 7.49 -4.87 0.59
CA SER A 69 8.25 -3.87 -0.17
C SER A 69 9.64 -4.38 -0.47
N GLU A 70 10.14 -4.08 -1.67
CA GLU A 70 11.54 -4.29 -2.05
C GLU A 70 12.06 -3.05 -2.77
N ALA A 71 13.36 -2.77 -2.65
CA ALA A 71 13.99 -1.66 -3.33
C ALA A 71 15.44 -1.98 -3.70
N LYS A 72 15.92 -1.32 -4.74
CA LYS A 72 17.29 -1.44 -5.25
C LYS A 72 17.72 -0.17 -5.99
N GLN A 73 19.01 -0.07 -6.25
CA GLN A 73 19.58 0.96 -7.13
C GLN A 73 20.09 0.29 -8.40
N THR A 74 19.66 0.76 -9.57
CA THR A 74 20.10 0.30 -10.89
C THR A 74 20.49 1.50 -11.74
N GLU A 75 21.68 1.51 -12.34
CA GLU A 75 22.10 2.54 -13.30
C GLU A 75 21.91 3.99 -12.80
N GLY A 76 22.05 4.21 -11.48
CA GLY A 76 21.86 5.52 -10.85
C GLY A 76 20.40 5.92 -10.58
N ARG A 77 19.44 5.02 -10.83
CA ARG A 77 18.01 5.18 -10.51
C ARG A 77 17.59 4.31 -9.34
N SER A 78 16.69 4.84 -8.52
CA SER A 78 16.09 4.14 -7.39
C SER A 78 14.84 3.42 -7.83
N LEU A 79 14.84 2.09 -7.76
CA LEU A 79 13.68 1.26 -8.06
C LEU A 79 13.10 0.68 -6.79
N GLN A 80 11.79 0.81 -6.62
CA GLN A 80 11.06 0.28 -5.47
C GLN A 80 9.78 -0.41 -5.94
N VAL A 81 9.48 -1.59 -5.41
CA VAL A 81 8.22 -2.28 -5.66
C VAL A 81 7.47 -2.45 -4.34
N LEU A 82 6.21 -2.04 -4.32
CA LEU A 82 5.27 -2.24 -3.23
C LEU A 82 4.25 -3.31 -3.61
N PHE A 83 3.89 -4.15 -2.66
CA PHE A 83 2.88 -5.20 -2.85
C PHE A 83 1.70 -4.93 -1.93
N TYR A 84 0.52 -4.78 -2.52
CA TYR A 84 -0.74 -4.61 -1.80
C TYR A 84 -1.62 -5.83 -2.05
N ARG A 85 -2.19 -6.42 -1.00
CA ARG A 85 -3.16 -7.50 -1.15
C ARG A 85 -4.39 -7.00 -1.90
N THR A 86 -4.73 -7.65 -3.01
CA THR A 86 -5.87 -7.28 -3.87
C THR A 86 -6.83 -8.44 -4.12
N HIS A 87 -6.42 -9.65 -3.76
CA HIS A 87 -7.26 -10.82 -3.91
C HIS A 87 -6.90 -11.89 -2.88
N HIS A 88 -7.79 -12.86 -2.75
CA HIS A 88 -7.65 -13.96 -1.80
C HIS A 88 -7.48 -15.27 -2.58
N SER A 89 -6.39 -15.98 -2.32
CA SER A 89 -6.06 -17.27 -2.91
C SER A 89 -6.23 -18.39 -1.90
N LYS A 90 -5.78 -18.19 -0.65
CA LYS A 90 -5.75 -19.23 0.39
C LYS A 90 -6.23 -18.69 1.74
N SER A 91 -7.04 -19.48 2.46
CA SER A 91 -7.51 -19.16 3.81
C SER A 91 -6.63 -19.77 4.90
N ASP A 92 -5.32 -19.53 4.85
CA ASP A 92 -4.36 -20.03 5.85
C ASP A 92 -3.93 -18.97 6.88
N GLY A 93 -4.53 -17.79 6.80
CA GLY A 93 -4.24 -16.66 7.70
C GLY A 93 -2.93 -15.94 7.41
N LYS A 94 -2.27 -16.21 6.28
CA LYS A 94 -1.03 -15.55 5.87
C LYS A 94 -1.19 -14.90 4.51
N THR A 95 -0.80 -13.64 4.38
CA THR A 95 -0.69 -12.99 3.08
C THR A 95 0.57 -13.47 2.37
N THR A 96 0.46 -13.82 1.10
CA THR A 96 1.60 -14.15 0.23
C THR A 96 1.64 -13.23 -0.99
N LYS A 97 2.81 -13.13 -1.64
CA LYS A 97 2.98 -12.21 -2.79
C LYS A 97 2.09 -12.56 -3.98
N ASP A 98 1.73 -13.83 -4.15
CA ASP A 98 0.78 -14.30 -5.17
C ASP A 98 -0.65 -13.82 -4.93
N GLU A 99 -0.95 -13.23 -3.76
CA GLU A 99 -2.25 -12.59 -3.45
C GLU A 99 -2.22 -11.05 -3.59
N CYS A 100 -1.10 -10.51 -4.06
CA CYS A 100 -0.83 -9.08 -4.09
C CYS A 100 -0.70 -8.56 -5.53
N THR A 101 -1.06 -7.30 -5.73
CA THR A 101 -0.70 -6.56 -6.94
C THR A 101 0.57 -5.75 -6.69
N PRO A 102 1.63 -5.94 -7.49
CA PRO A 102 2.85 -5.14 -7.39
C PRO A 102 2.68 -3.78 -8.06
N LEU A 103 3.21 -2.73 -7.41
CA LEU A 103 3.33 -1.36 -7.90
C LEU A 103 4.81 -1.00 -7.92
N LEU A 104 5.36 -0.75 -9.11
CA LEU A 104 6.75 -0.38 -9.34
C LEU A 104 6.90 1.13 -9.43
N PHE A 105 7.89 1.64 -8.71
CA PHE A 105 8.28 3.03 -8.67
C PHE A 105 9.72 3.17 -9.17
N GLU A 106 9.96 4.19 -9.98
CA GLU A 106 11.29 4.66 -10.37
C GLU A 106 11.47 6.10 -9.88
N ASP A 107 12.54 6.35 -9.13
CA ASP A 107 12.86 7.64 -8.53
C ASP A 107 11.68 8.28 -7.77
N GLY A 108 10.90 7.42 -7.10
CA GLY A 108 9.74 7.80 -6.29
C GLY A 108 8.45 8.06 -7.06
N GLN A 109 8.41 7.79 -8.37
CA GLN A 109 7.20 7.93 -9.21
C GLN A 109 6.69 6.59 -9.70
N LEU A 110 5.37 6.41 -9.73
CA LEU A 110 4.71 5.19 -10.18
C LEU A 110 4.99 4.94 -11.67
N LEU A 111 5.76 3.89 -11.96
CA LEU A 111 6.18 3.49 -13.29
C LEU A 111 5.28 2.42 -13.90
N ALA A 112 4.79 1.47 -13.08
CA ALA A 112 3.93 0.37 -13.53
C ALA A 112 3.19 -0.29 -12.36
N TRP A 113 2.11 -1.01 -12.65
CA TRP A 113 1.46 -1.91 -11.70
C TRP A 113 0.76 -3.07 -12.43
N GLY A 114 0.52 -4.19 -11.72
CA GLY A 114 -0.11 -5.39 -12.29
C GLY A 114 0.85 -6.58 -12.42
N GLU A 115 0.36 -7.69 -12.99
CA GLU A 115 1.00 -9.02 -12.98
C GLU A 115 2.49 -9.01 -13.37
N ASP A 116 2.83 -8.40 -14.51
CA ASP A 116 4.20 -8.45 -15.04
C ASP A 116 5.18 -7.48 -14.34
N THR A 117 4.67 -6.62 -13.46
CA THR A 117 5.44 -5.52 -12.85
C THR A 117 6.59 -6.02 -11.98
N TYR A 118 6.39 -7.12 -11.27
CA TYR A 118 7.47 -7.69 -10.47
C TYR A 118 8.58 -8.28 -11.35
N GLN A 119 8.25 -8.87 -12.50
CA GLN A 119 9.27 -9.32 -13.45
C GLN A 119 10.06 -8.15 -14.03
N GLN A 120 9.40 -7.01 -14.32
CA GLN A 120 10.08 -5.79 -14.75
C GLN A 120 11.07 -5.29 -13.69
N TYR A 121 10.66 -5.27 -12.42
CA TYR A 121 11.54 -4.96 -11.29
C TYR A 121 12.76 -5.89 -11.26
N LEU A 122 12.59 -7.20 -11.44
CA LEU A 122 13.69 -8.15 -11.46
C LEU A 122 14.61 -7.97 -12.70
N GLN A 123 14.03 -7.72 -13.88
CA GLN A 123 14.76 -7.61 -15.16
C GLN A 123 15.57 -6.32 -15.31
N GLN A 124 15.16 -5.21 -14.67
CA GLN A 124 15.96 -3.99 -14.57
C GLN A 124 17.22 -4.16 -13.70
N HIS A 125 17.78 -5.37 -13.61
CA HIS A 125 19.13 -5.68 -13.12
C HIS A 125 20.09 -6.01 -14.26
N SER A 126 19.68 -5.90 -15.52
CA SER A 126 20.48 -6.37 -16.65
C SER A 126 21.36 -5.24 -17.18
N PRO A 127 22.67 -5.17 -16.82
CA PRO A 127 23.60 -4.36 -17.59
C PRO A 127 23.55 -4.83 -19.03
N GLN A 128 23.06 -3.96 -19.91
CA GLN A 128 23.27 -3.95 -21.35
C GLN A 128 23.59 -5.31 -22.00
N GLN A 129 22.60 -5.90 -22.65
CA GLN A 129 22.82 -6.60 -23.92
C GLN A 129 23.32 -5.58 -24.97
N VAL A 130 24.55 -5.08 -24.82
CA VAL A 130 25.24 -4.23 -25.81
C VAL A 130 26.67 -4.75 -25.97
N LEU A 131 26.86 -6.05 -26.17
CA LEU A 131 28.13 -6.62 -26.66
C LEU A 131 28.01 -8.09 -27.12
N SER A 132 27.08 -8.42 -28.03
CA SER A 132 27.19 -9.70 -28.77
C SER A 132 26.50 -9.77 -30.15
N LYS A 133 26.10 -8.65 -30.75
CA LYS A 133 25.92 -8.58 -32.21
C LYS A 133 27.07 -7.81 -32.84
N VAL A 134 28.26 -8.40 -32.79
CA VAL A 134 29.24 -8.17 -33.86
C VAL A 134 28.72 -9.01 -35.03
N PRO A 135 28.29 -8.43 -36.16
CA PRO A 135 28.03 -9.22 -37.34
C PRO A 135 29.36 -9.86 -37.75
N ALA A 136 29.36 -11.18 -37.92
CA ALA A 136 30.47 -11.88 -38.53
C ALA A 136 30.77 -11.22 -39.88
N GLN A 137 31.93 -10.59 -40.02
CA GLN A 137 32.45 -10.25 -41.33
C GLN A 137 32.89 -11.55 -42.01
N PRO A 138 32.41 -11.85 -43.22
CA PRO A 138 33.06 -12.81 -44.07
C PRO A 138 34.26 -12.16 -44.79
N GLU A 139 35.28 -13.00 -44.98
CA GLU A 139 36.54 -12.87 -45.75
C GLU A 139 37.76 -12.28 -45.04
#